data_AF-A0A3L7TNA5-F1
#
_entry.id   AF-A0A3L7TNA5-F1
#
_cell.length_a   1.000
_cell.length_b   1.000
_cell.length_c   1.000
_cell.angle_alpha   90.00
_cell.angle_beta   90.00
_cell.angle_gamma   90.00
#
_symmetry.space_group_name_H-M   'P 1'
#
loop_
_entity.id
_entity.type
_entity.pdbx_description
1 polymer ?
#
loop_
_entity_poly.entity_id
_entity_poly.type
_entity_poly.pdbx_seq_one_letter_code
_entity_poly.pdbx_strand_id
1 'polypeptide(L)' 'MSTLVKTPGPLPVAPADLNGDFVVDGADLSILLNNWGGTGLGDIDASGSVDAADLAAMLNAWS' A
#
# COMPACT_ATOMS: atom_id res chain seq x y z
N MET A 1 -25.46 24.60 -1.09
CA MET A 1 -24.10 24.15 -0.71
C MET A 1 -24.21 22.67 -0.36
N SER A 2 -24.24 21.81 -1.38
CA SER A 2 -24.42 20.36 -1.17
C SER A 2 -23.04 19.77 -0.91
N THR A 3 -22.80 19.35 0.32
CA THR A 3 -21.65 18.51 0.67
C THR A 3 -21.87 17.15 -0.02
N LEU A 4 -21.22 16.96 -1.17
CA LEU A 4 -21.06 15.63 -1.75
C LEU A 4 -20.24 14.81 -0.76
N VAL A 5 -20.92 14.05 0.10
CA VAL A 5 -20.33 12.85 0.68
C VAL A 5 -20.08 11.95 -0.51
N LYS A 6 -18.87 12.05 -1.08
CA LYS A 6 -18.32 11.03 -1.94
C LYS A 6 -18.18 9.82 -1.03
N THR A 7 -19.24 9.03 -0.88
CA THR A 7 -19.08 7.63 -0.51
C THR A 7 -18.15 7.09 -1.58
N PRO A 8 -16.90 6.75 -1.24
CA PRO A 8 -16.06 6.16 -2.25
C PRO A 8 -16.78 4.89 -2.69
N GLY A 9 -17.00 4.73 -4.00
CA GLY A 9 -17.10 3.37 -4.53
C GLY A 9 -15.88 2.57 -4.06
N PRO A 10 -15.88 1.23 -4.16
CA PRO A 10 -14.76 0.42 -3.68
C PRO A 10 -13.47 1.07 -4.18
N LEU A 11 -12.71 1.66 -3.26
CA LEU A 11 -11.50 2.37 -3.63
C LEU A 11 -10.64 1.33 -4.32
N PRO A 12 -9.96 1.68 -5.43
CA PRO A 12 -8.94 0.79 -5.95
C PRO A 12 -8.06 0.44 -4.75
N VAL A 13 -8.10 -0.81 -4.31
CA VAL A 13 -7.22 -1.28 -3.23
C VAL A 13 -5.85 -1.12 -3.84
N ALA A 14 -5.12 -0.08 -3.46
CA ALA A 14 -3.73 0.06 -3.78
C ALA A 14 -3.02 -0.91 -2.84
N PRO A 15 -2.48 -2.04 -3.33
CA PRO A 15 -1.86 -3.02 -2.42
C PRO A 15 -0.65 -2.43 -1.69
N ALA A 16 -0.12 -1.31 -2.20
CA ALA A 16 0.95 -0.50 -1.64
C ALA A 16 0.51 0.52 -0.57
N ASP A 17 -0.79 0.83 -0.43
CA ASP A 17 -1.33 1.64 0.67
C ASP A 17 -1.55 0.73 1.88
N LEU A 18 -0.51 0.64 2.72
CA LEU A 18 -0.44 -0.31 3.82
C LEU A 18 -1.04 0.27 5.10
N ASN A 19 -1.17 1.59 5.19
CA ASN A 19 -1.73 2.28 6.34
C ASN A 19 -3.25 2.62 6.17
N GLY A 20 -3.76 2.56 4.94
CA GLY A 20 -5.16 2.77 4.58
C GLY A 20 -5.59 4.24 4.48
N ASP A 21 -4.67 5.18 4.23
CA ASP A 21 -4.93 6.62 4.17
C ASP A 21 -5.15 7.16 2.74
N PHE A 22 -5.11 6.29 1.73
CA PHE A 22 -5.25 6.59 0.30
C PHE A 22 -4.08 7.34 -0.33
N VAL A 23 -2.93 7.36 0.32
CA VAL A 23 -1.64 7.84 -0.19
C VAL A 23 -0.66 6.67 -0.16
N VAL A 24 0.34 6.69 -1.05
CA VAL A 24 1.44 5.72 -1.01
C VAL A 24 2.72 6.50 -0.82
N ASP A 25 3.20 6.56 0.43
CA ASP A 25 4.32 7.39 0.81
C ASP A 25 5.30 6.74 1.81
N GLY A 26 6.07 7.57 2.52
CA GLY A 26 7.06 7.12 3.49
C GLY A 26 6.47 6.36 4.68
N ALA A 27 5.20 6.56 5.00
CA ALA A 27 4.50 5.80 6.03
C ALA A 27 4.32 4.34 5.60
N ASP A 28 3.88 4.10 4.36
CA ASP A 28 3.75 2.75 3.81
C ASP A 28 5.10 2.08 3.64
N LEU A 29 6.11 2.83 3.18
CA LEU A 29 7.49 2.34 3.11
C LEU A 29 7.99 1.83 4.47
N SER A 30 7.70 2.58 5.53
CA SER A 30 8.10 2.20 6.89
C SER A 30 7.41 0.91 7.33
N ILE A 31 6.15 0.70 6.94
CA ILE A 31 5.42 -0.54 7.23
C ILE A 31 6.02 -1.72 6.45
N LEU A 32 6.27 -1.56 5.15
CA LEU A 32 6.90 -2.59 4.32
C LEU A 32 8.27 -3.01 4.87
N LEU A 33 9.14 -2.04 5.16
CA LEU A 33 10.49 -2.32 5.67
C LEU A 33 10.49 -2.94 7.07
N ASN A 34 9.50 -2.62 7.91
CA ASN A 34 9.36 -3.28 9.22
C ASN A 34 8.97 -4.77 9.09
N ASN A 35 8.34 -5.18 7.99
CA ASN A 35 8.02 -6.58 7.70
C ASN A 35 8.99 -7.27 6.73
N TRP A 36 10.17 -6.67 6.47
CA TRP A 36 11.12 -7.21 5.51
C TRP A 36 11.55 -8.64 5.81
N GLY A 37 11.47 -9.52 4.81
CA GLY A 37 11.71 -10.97 4.93
C GLY A 37 10.61 -11.74 5.66
N GLY A 38 9.52 -11.07 6.04
CA GLY A 38 8.32 -11.67 6.59
C GLY A 38 7.33 -12.11 5.51
N THR A 39 6.09 -12.33 5.90
CA THR A 39 4.97 -12.71 5.02
C THR A 39 3.76 -11.80 5.29
N GLY A 40 2.84 -11.69 4.33
CA GLY A 40 1.56 -11.00 4.55
C GLY A 40 1.62 -9.50 4.31
N LEU A 41 1.56 -8.67 5.35
CA LEU A 41 1.47 -7.22 5.17
C LEU A 41 2.75 -6.67 4.48
N GLY A 42 2.62 -6.05 3.32
CA GLY A 42 3.76 -5.62 2.50
C GLY A 42 4.21 -6.64 1.44
N ASP A 43 3.58 -7.81 1.35
CA ASP A 43 3.68 -8.74 0.21
C ASP A 43 2.69 -8.26 -0.87
N ILE A 44 3.13 -7.25 -1.60
CA ILE A 44 2.37 -6.49 -2.59
C ILE A 44 2.16 -7.33 -3.85
N ASP A 45 3.13 -8.18 -4.21
CA ASP A 45 3.04 -9.04 -5.39
C ASP A 45 2.48 -10.44 -5.12
N ALA A 46 2.16 -10.74 -3.85
CA ALA A 46 1.60 -12.00 -3.37
C ALA A 46 2.52 -13.21 -3.65
N SER A 47 3.84 -13.01 -3.65
CA SER A 47 4.85 -14.06 -3.80
C SER A 47 4.98 -14.95 -2.56
N GLY A 48 4.47 -14.50 -1.41
CA GLY A 48 4.59 -15.18 -0.12
C GLY A 48 5.78 -14.71 0.70
N SER A 49 6.46 -13.63 0.32
CA SER A 49 7.57 -13.02 1.07
C SER A 49 7.60 -11.52 0.83
N VAL A 50 7.96 -10.73 1.85
CA VAL A 50 8.17 -9.29 1.70
C VAL A 50 9.63 -9.03 1.31
N ASP A 51 9.86 -8.64 0.07
CA ASP A 51 11.20 -8.43 -0.46
C ASP A 51 11.33 -7.23 -1.44
N ALA A 52 12.40 -7.25 -2.23
CA ALA A 52 12.73 -6.16 -3.16
C ALA A 52 11.71 -6.01 -4.30
N ALA A 53 11.00 -7.08 -4.68
CA ALA A 53 9.92 -7.00 -5.66
C ALA A 53 8.76 -6.14 -5.12
N ASP A 54 8.40 -6.32 -3.84
CA ASP A 54 7.36 -5.52 -3.20
C ASP A 54 7.76 -4.06 -3.06
N LEU A 55 9.01 -3.80 -2.65
CA LEU A 55 9.53 -2.44 -2.59
C LEU A 55 9.45 -1.76 -3.96
N ALA A 56 9.84 -2.46 -5.04
CA ALA A 56 9.76 -1.92 -6.39
C ALA A 56 8.30 -1.64 -6.80
N ALA A 57 7.37 -2.53 -6.45
CA ALA A 57 5.94 -2.34 -6.71
C ALA A 57 5.39 -1.13 -5.94
N MET A 58 5.79 -0.94 -4.68
CA MET A 58 5.39 0.20 -3.85
C MET A 58 5.91 1.53 -4.41
N LEU A 59 7.18 1.58 -4.80
CA LEU A 59 7.78 2.78 -5.40
C LEU A 59 7.16 3.12 -6.77
N ASN A 60 6.70 2.12 -7.52
CA ASN A 60 5.96 2.35 -8.75
C ASN A 60 4.54 2.90 -8.50
N ALA A 61 3.99 2.68 -7.31
CA ALA A 61 2.68 3.17 -6.88
C ALA A 61 2.73 4.50 -6.10
N TRP A 62 3.92 5.07 -5.87
CA TRP A 62 4.12 6.28 -5.07
C TRP A 62 3.27 7.46 -5.56
N SER A 63 2.59 8.16 -4.63
CA SER A 63 1.66 9.26 -4.96
C SER A 63 1.63 10.38 -3.93
#